data_AF-A0A418KQA2-F1
#
_entry.id   AF-A0A418KQA2-F1
#
_cell.length_a   1.000
_cell.length_b   1.000
_cell.length_c   1.000
_cell.angle_alpha   90.00
_cell.angle_beta   90.00
_cell.angle_gamma   90.00
#
_symmetry.space_group_name_H-M   'P 1'
#
loop_
_entity.id
_entity.type
_entity.pdbx_description
1 polymer ?
#
loop_
_entity_poly.entity_id
_entity_poly.type
_entity_poly.pdbx_seq_one_letter_code
_entity_poly.pdbx_strand_id
1 'polypeptide(L)'
;MVAFTGRVRRWREDKPGGMAVVDVPADLVAELGGRRQYRVTGTIEDAPFTGSTMLVAGGGLCVGVSKAALEAAGAAAGAAVGDEVGLDIAPAAG
;
A
#
# COMPACT_ATOMS: atom_id res chain seq x y z
N MET A 1 10.75 -7.50 6.20
CA MET A 1 10.48 -6.75 4.96
C MET A 1 9.73 -7.73 4.07
N VAL A 2 8.57 -7.33 3.56
CA VAL A 2 7.70 -8.19 2.75
C VAL A 2 7.52 -7.55 1.38
N ALA A 3 7.71 -8.36 0.35
CA ALA A 3 7.58 -7.95 -1.03
C ALA A 3 6.33 -8.61 -1.64
N PHE A 4 5.51 -7.82 -2.33
CA PHE A 4 4.32 -8.30 -3.01
C PHE A 4 3.88 -7.36 -4.12
N THR A 5 3.19 -7.90 -5.11
CA THR A 5 2.46 -7.10 -6.10
C THR A 5 1.02 -6.99 -5.67
N GLY A 6 0.43 -5.81 -5.78
CA GLY A 6 -0.97 -5.60 -5.49
C GLY A 6 -1.60 -4.53 -6.35
N ARG A 7 -2.91 -4.63 -6.52
CA ARG A 7 -3.68 -3.67 -7.30
C ARG A 7 -3.93 -2.39 -6.51
N VAL A 8 -3.66 -1.25 -7.14
CA VAL A 8 -4.03 0.06 -6.62
C VAL A 8 -5.54 0.23 -6.78
N ARG A 9 -6.26 0.37 -5.67
CA ARG A 9 -7.70 0.65 -5.66
C ARG A 9 -8.03 1.87 -4.83
N ARG A 10 -9.25 2.37 -4.96
CA ARG A 10 -9.73 3.45 -4.10
C ARG A 10 -10.12 2.91 -2.73
N TRP A 11 -9.76 3.66 -1.70
CA TRP A 11 -10.27 3.46 -0.37
C TRP A 11 -11.77 3.76 -0.36
N ARG A 12 -12.60 2.72 -0.10
CA ARG A 12 -14.06 2.77 -0.17
C ARG A 12 -14.54 3.29 -1.53
N GLU A 13 -14.59 2.38 -2.51
CA GLU A 13 -14.97 2.68 -3.89
C GLU A 13 -16.34 3.37 -3.99
N ASP A 14 -17.22 3.12 -3.03
CA ASP A 14 -18.57 3.68 -2.90
C ASP A 14 -18.60 5.17 -2.47
N LYS A 15 -17.46 5.79 -2.12
CA LYS A 15 -17.39 7.20 -1.72
C LYS A 15 -16.45 8.03 -2.62
N PRO A 16 -16.91 9.18 -3.14
CA PRO A 16 -16.04 10.10 -3.86
C PRO A 16 -14.99 10.70 -2.91
N GLY A 17 -13.73 10.80 -3.38
CA GLY A 17 -12.62 11.41 -2.62
C GLY A 17 -11.74 10.46 -1.81
N GLY A 18 -11.72 9.15 -2.11
CA GLY A 18 -10.91 8.16 -1.43
C GLY A 18 -9.41 8.20 -1.76
N MET A 19 -8.57 7.95 -0.74
CA MET A 19 -7.13 7.69 -0.90
C MET A 19 -6.89 6.41 -1.70
N ALA A 20 -5.79 6.32 -2.44
CA ALA A 20 -5.40 5.06 -3.09
C ALA A 20 -4.82 4.09 -2.05
N VAL A 21 -5.15 2.81 -2.17
CA VAL A 21 -4.66 1.74 -1.30
C VAL A 21 -4.28 0.53 -2.11
N VAL A 22 -3.36 -0.27 -1.55
CA VAL A 22 -3.01 -1.60 -2.06
C VAL A 22 -3.26 -2.61 -0.95
N ASP A 23 -4.01 -3.68 -1.24
CA ASP A 23 -4.29 -4.72 -0.26
C ASP A 23 -3.04 -5.56 0.01
N VAL A 24 -2.79 -5.85 1.28
CA VAL A 24 -1.71 -6.75 1.72
C VAL A 24 -2.25 -8.19 1.65
N PRO A 25 -1.56 -9.10 0.95
CA PRO A 25 -1.90 -10.53 0.94
C PRO A 25 -2.03 -11.08 2.37
N ALA A 26 -3.05 -11.90 2.61
CA ALA A 26 -3.42 -12.34 3.97
C ALA A 26 -2.32 -13.15 4.67
N ASP A 27 -1.53 -13.89 3.90
CA ASP A 27 -0.35 -14.64 4.32
C ASP A 27 0.78 -13.73 4.82
N LEU A 28 0.94 -12.54 4.21
CA LEU A 28 1.98 -11.57 4.59
C LEU A 28 1.58 -10.69 5.79
N VAL A 29 0.30 -10.67 6.19
CA VAL A 29 -0.18 -9.84 7.29
C VAL A 29 0.50 -10.21 8.61
N ALA A 30 0.71 -11.50 8.88
CA ALA A 30 1.40 -11.95 10.09
C ALA A 30 2.86 -11.50 10.11
N GLU A 31 3.55 -11.61 8.97
CA GLU A 31 4.95 -11.19 8.80
C GLU A 31 5.13 -9.67 8.93
N LEU A 32 4.14 -8.89 8.51
CA LEU A 32 4.16 -7.43 8.64
C LEU A 32 3.89 -6.97 10.09
N GLY A 33 3.56 -7.87 11.02
CA GLY A 33 3.27 -7.55 12.42
C GLY A 33 1.78 -7.47 12.77
N GLY A 34 0.94 -8.11 11.96
CA GLY A 34 -0.47 -8.34 12.22
C GLY A 34 -1.42 -7.21 11.82
N ARG A 35 -2.71 -7.42 12.10
CA ARG A 35 -3.79 -6.48 11.76
C ARG A 35 -3.84 -5.31 12.73
N ARG A 36 -3.00 -4.31 12.49
CA ARG A 36 -3.03 -3.02 13.18
C ARG A 36 -2.66 -1.89 12.23
N GLN A 37 -3.02 -0.67 12.59
CA GLN A 37 -2.59 0.54 11.90
C GLN A 37 -1.23 1.00 12.44
N TYR A 38 -0.24 1.15 11.58
CA TYR A 38 1.11 1.64 11.89
C TYR A 38 1.79 2.19 10.63
N ARG A 39 2.90 2.88 10.83
CA ARG A 39 3.72 3.40 9.73
C ARG A 39 4.53 2.28 9.08
N VAL A 40 4.63 2.36 7.76
CA VAL A 40 5.50 1.48 6.97
C VAL A 40 6.46 2.32 6.13
N THR A 41 7.64 1.77 5.88
CA THR A 41 8.67 2.34 5.02
C THR A 41 9.16 1.27 4.06
N GLY A 42 9.61 1.67 2.88
CA GLY A 42 10.07 0.73 1.86
C GLY A 42 10.11 1.37 0.49
N THR A 43 9.70 0.62 -0.53
CA THR A 43 9.62 1.08 -1.92
C THR A 43 8.30 0.72 -2.59
N ILE A 44 7.94 1.50 -3.62
CA ILE A 44 6.92 1.17 -4.62
C ILE A 44 7.60 1.29 -5.98
N GLU A 45 7.64 0.22 -6.78
CA GLU A 45 8.39 0.20 -8.06
C GLU A 45 9.80 0.81 -7.93
N ASP A 46 10.56 0.34 -6.92
CA ASP A 46 11.90 0.85 -6.54
C ASP A 46 11.97 2.31 -6.03
N ALA A 47 10.89 3.09 -6.12
CA ALA A 47 10.84 4.45 -5.60
C ALA A 47 10.66 4.45 -4.07
N PRO A 48 11.43 5.26 -3.31
CA PRO A 48 11.28 5.35 -1.85
C PRO A 48 9.86 5.71 -1.43
N PHE A 49 9.35 4.96 -0.46
CA PHE A 49 7.98 5.04 0.00
C PHE A 49 7.88 5.09 1.51
N THR A 50 6.94 5.90 1.99
CA THR A 50 6.45 5.88 3.38
C THR A 50 4.94 5.94 3.37
N GLY A 51 4.31 5.07 4.14
CA GLY A 51 2.86 4.98 4.22
C GLY A 51 2.37 4.53 5.58
N SER A 52 1.12 4.11 5.61
CA SER A 52 0.50 3.52 6.80
C SER A 52 -0.36 2.34 6.41
N THR A 53 -0.33 1.29 7.21
CA THR A 53 -1.34 0.23 7.12
C THR A 53 -2.70 0.74 7.58
N MET A 54 -3.76 0.16 7.04
CA MET A 54 -5.15 0.49 7.33
C MET A 54 -5.98 -0.78 7.38
N LEU A 55 -6.93 -0.82 8.32
CA LEU A 55 -7.81 -1.97 8.49
C LEU A 55 -9.00 -1.89 7.53
N VAL A 56 -9.16 -2.90 6.68
CA VAL A 56 -10.31 -3.03 5.78
C VAL A 56 -11.49 -3.64 6.56
N ALA A 57 -12.69 -3.07 6.38
CA ALA A 57 -13.90 -3.67 6.92
C ALA A 57 -14.06 -5.10 6.40
N GLY A 58 -14.36 -6.05 7.27
CA GLY A 58 -14.53 -7.46 6.89
C GLY A 58 -13.28 -8.34 6.95
N GLY A 59 -12.09 -7.81 7.27
CA GLY A 59 -10.97 -8.69 7.64
C GLY A 59 -9.60 -8.37 7.07
N GLY A 60 -9.50 -7.45 6.11
CA GLY A 60 -8.24 -7.18 5.39
C GLY A 60 -7.32 -6.17 6.06
N LEU A 61 -6.09 -6.11 5.54
CA LEU A 61 -5.12 -5.06 5.78
C LEU A 61 -4.74 -4.47 4.42
N CYS A 62 -4.67 -3.16 4.31
CA CYS A 62 -4.16 -2.49 3.12
C CYS A 62 -3.15 -1.42 3.51
N VAL A 63 -2.37 -0.94 2.55
CA VAL A 63 -1.45 0.17 2.74
C VAL A 63 -1.93 1.37 1.93
N GLY A 64 -2.01 2.52 2.59
CA GLY A 64 -2.29 3.78 1.92
C GLY A 64 -1.10 4.21 1.08
N VAL A 65 -1.33 4.38 -0.21
CA VAL A 65 -0.34 4.89 -1.17
C VAL A 65 -0.75 6.30 -1.57
N SER A 66 0.13 7.28 -1.32
CA SER A 66 -0.18 8.67 -1.63
C SER A 66 -0.08 8.89 -3.14
N LYS A 67 -0.80 9.89 -3.64
CA LYS A 67 -0.69 10.30 -5.05
C LYS A 67 0.76 10.62 -5.43
N ALA A 68 1.49 11.31 -4.56
CA ALA A 68 2.91 11.63 -4.79
C ALA A 68 3.80 10.37 -4.82
N ALA A 69 3.52 9.35 -4.01
CA ALA A 69 4.26 8.10 -4.04
C ALA A 69 3.98 7.31 -5.33
N LEU A 70 2.72 7.27 -5.77
CA LEU A 70 2.35 6.69 -7.06
C LEU A 70 2.93 7.47 -8.24
N GLU A 71 3.00 8.80 -8.16
CA GLU A 71 3.66 9.63 -9.18
C GLU A 71 5.18 9.45 -9.16
N ALA A 72 5.81 9.24 -8.00
CA ALA A 72 7.24 8.98 -7.90
C ALA A 72 7.60 7.59 -8.46
N ALA A 73 6.80 6.56 -8.16
CA ALA A 73 6.85 5.25 -8.82
C ALA A 73 6.53 5.38 -10.33
N GLY A 74 5.60 6.27 -10.66
CA GLY A 74 5.07 6.49 -12.00
C GLY A 74 5.91 7.42 -12.89
N ALA A 75 6.86 8.18 -12.37
CA ALA A 75 7.86 8.86 -13.18
C ALA A 75 8.72 7.84 -13.95
N ALA A 76 8.74 6.57 -13.50
CA ALA A 76 9.26 5.42 -14.23
C ALA A 76 8.17 4.56 -14.92
N ALA A 77 6.93 4.48 -14.41
CA ALA A 77 5.91 3.52 -14.89
C ALA A 77 4.42 3.97 -15.06
N GLY A 78 4.05 5.22 -14.75
CA GLY A 78 2.69 5.77 -14.96
C GLY A 78 1.55 5.26 -14.06
N ALA A 79 1.83 4.60 -12.93
CA ALA A 79 0.82 3.89 -12.12
C ALA A 79 -0.34 4.76 -11.58
N ALA A 80 -1.58 4.27 -11.76
CA ALA A 80 -2.83 4.87 -11.36
C ALA A 80 -3.76 3.84 -10.66
N VAL A 81 -4.91 4.31 -10.19
CA VAL A 81 -5.97 3.40 -9.70
C VAL A 81 -6.38 2.46 -10.82
N GLY A 82 -6.31 1.16 -10.54
CA GLY A 82 -6.59 0.09 -11.49
C GLY A 82 -5.34 -0.73 -11.82
N ASP A 83 -4.15 -0.13 -11.70
CA ASP A 83 -2.88 -0.74 -12.05
C ASP A 83 -2.34 -1.63 -10.93
N GLU A 84 -1.42 -2.53 -11.28
CA GLU A 84 -0.65 -3.32 -10.32
C GLU A 84 0.69 -2.64 -10.04
N VAL A 85 1.10 -2.65 -8.77
CA VAL A 85 2.40 -2.15 -8.35
C VAL A 85 3.07 -3.15 -7.40
N GLY A 86 4.38 -3.28 -7.53
CA GLY A 86 5.25 -3.97 -6.58
C GLY A 86 5.54 -3.09 -5.37
N LEU A 87 5.31 -3.61 -4.18
CA LEU A 87 5.70 -3.01 -2.91
C LEU A 87 6.74 -3.90 -2.24
N ASP A 88 7.76 -3.27 -1.67
CA ASP A 88 8.64 -3.91 -0.70
C ASP A 88 8.69 -3.07 0.57
N ILE A 89 8.05 -3.53 1.65
CA ILE A 89 7.79 -2.70 2.83
C ILE A 89 8.06 -3.42 4.15
N ALA A 90 8.34 -2.63 5.18
CA ALA A 90 8.46 -3.09 6.55
C ALA A 90 7.81 -2.08 7.51
N PRO A 91 7.44 -2.48 8.74
CA PRO A 91 7.11 -1.54 9.80
C PRO A 91 8.22 -0.48 9.94
N ALA A 92 7.85 0.79 10.01
CA ALA A 92 8.80 1.86 10.27
C ALA A 92 9.42 1.64 11.66
N ALA A 93 10.73 1.78 11.78
CA ALA A 93 11.38 1.86 13.09
C ALA A 93 10.84 3.10 13.82
N GLY A 94 10.28 2.88 15.01
CA GLY A 94 9.76 3.94 15.88
C GLY A 94 10.86 4.73 16.58
#